data_AF-A0A1A0UVE5-F1
#
_entry.id   AF-A0A1A0UVE5-F1
#
_cell.length_a   1.000
_cell.length_b   1.000
_cell.length_c   1.000
_cell.angle_alpha   90.00
_cell.angle_beta   90.00
_cell.angle_gamma   90.00
#
_symmetry.space_group_name_H-M   'P 1'
#
loop_
_entity.id
_entity.type
_entity.pdbx_description
1 polymer ?
#
loop_
_entity_poly.entity_id
_entity_poly.type
_entity_poly.pdbx_seq_one_letter_code
_entity_poly.pdbx_strand_id
1 'polypeptide(L)'
;MKIRSIGMSMAAIALCGAVAGLGAGVADAKPMEREHQRYCAKIVKDYETTGRIYRDYHKRYGPNDALTIQAASNHSRAADAWVSADC
;
A
#
# COMPACT_ATOMS: atom_id res chain seq x y z
N MET A 1 -13.47 -39.83 18.41
CA MET A 1 -13.57 -38.78 17.36
C MET A 1 -12.47 -37.76 17.59
N LYS A 2 -11.61 -37.53 16.59
CA LYS A 2 -10.41 -36.68 16.63
C LYS A 2 -10.77 -35.26 16.18
N ILE A 3 -10.59 -34.26 17.03
CA ILE A 3 -10.64 -32.85 16.65
C ILE A 3 -9.27 -32.51 16.06
N ARG A 4 -9.22 -32.27 14.74
CA ARG A 4 -8.03 -31.81 14.04
C ARG A 4 -7.95 -30.29 14.18
N SER A 5 -6.84 -29.82 14.75
CA SER A 5 -6.44 -28.43 14.77
C SER A 5 -6.33 -27.89 13.34
N ILE A 6 -7.04 -26.80 13.06
CA ILE A 6 -6.83 -26.01 11.83
C ILE A 6 -5.61 -25.15 12.08
N GLY A 7 -4.43 -25.70 11.80
CA GLY A 7 -3.22 -24.92 11.62
C GLY A 7 -3.32 -24.14 10.32
N MET A 8 -3.68 -22.86 10.39
CA MET A 8 -3.41 -21.93 9.29
C MET A 8 -1.91 -21.66 9.24
N SER A 9 -1.21 -22.50 8.47
CA SER A 9 0.15 -22.24 8.03
C SER A 9 0.08 -21.13 6.98
N MET A 10 0.03 -19.88 7.42
CA MET A 10 0.22 -18.72 6.55
C MET A 10 1.70 -18.68 6.19
N ALA A 11 1.97 -19.12 4.96
CA ALA A 11 3.26 -19.09 4.31
C ALA A 11 3.96 -17.74 4.55
N ALA A 12 5.21 -17.82 4.99
CA ALA A 12 6.13 -16.71 5.07
C ALA A 12 6.17 -15.98 3.73
N ILE A 13 5.58 -14.78 3.69
CA ILE A 13 5.87 -13.82 2.63
C ILE A 13 7.28 -13.33 2.94
N ALA A 14 8.24 -13.95 2.29
CA ALA A 14 9.59 -13.44 2.17
C ALA A 14 9.52 -12.03 1.58
N LEU A 15 9.50 -11.02 2.45
CA LEU A 15 9.85 -9.63 2.16
C LEU A 15 11.36 -9.54 1.89
N CYS A 16 11.85 -10.31 0.93
CA CYS A 16 13.22 -10.21 0.43
C CYS A 16 13.17 -9.42 -0.88
N GLY A 17 13.55 -8.14 -0.82
CA GLY A 17 13.92 -7.40 -2.03
C GLY A 17 13.84 -5.88 -2.00
N ALA A 18 13.13 -5.25 -1.05
CA ALA A 18 12.96 -3.79 -1.04
C ALA A 18 13.37 -3.10 0.27
N VAL A 19 14.21 -3.75 1.08
CA VAL A 19 14.88 -3.12 2.24
C VAL A 19 16.40 -3.21 2.06
N ALA A 20 16.87 -2.91 0.85
CA ALA A 20 18.29 -2.73 0.55
C ALA A 20 18.44 -1.43 -0.24
N GLY A 21 18.14 -0.30 0.43
CA GLY A 21 18.26 1.03 -0.17
C GLY A 21 17.81 2.18 0.74
N LEU A 22 16.87 1.95 1.65
CA LEU A 22 16.35 3.00 2.54
C LEU A 22 17.14 3.18 3.87
N GLY A 23 18.23 2.42 4.08
CA GLY A 23 18.90 2.34 5.37
C GLY A 23 20.17 3.17 5.56
N ALA A 24 20.77 3.71 4.49
CA ALA A 24 22.12 4.31 4.56
C ALA A 24 22.19 5.82 4.25
N GLY A 25 21.05 6.49 4.00
CA GLY A 25 21.02 7.92 3.63
C GLY A 25 20.11 8.82 4.47
N VAL A 26 19.38 8.28 5.46
CA VAL A 26 18.36 9.03 6.21
C VAL A 26 18.91 9.65 7.51
N ALA A 27 20.18 9.39 7.84
CA ALA A 27 20.77 9.86 9.10
C ALA A 27 21.12 11.36 9.11
N ASP A 28 21.33 11.99 7.93
CA ASP A 28 21.83 13.38 7.81
C ASP A 28 20.93 14.31 6.97
N ALA A 29 19.69 13.91 6.68
CA ALA A 29 18.75 14.78 5.98
C ALA A 29 18.27 15.90 6.92
N LYS A 30 18.32 17.16 6.46
CA LYS A 30 17.75 18.29 7.23
C LYS A 30 16.26 18.00 7.51
N PRO A 31 15.68 18.50 8.62
CA PRO A 31 14.29 18.18 9.01
C PRO A 31 13.27 18.31 7.87
N MET A 32 13.42 19.32 7.01
CA MET A 32 12.58 19.56 5.83
C MET A 32 12.71 18.46 4.75
N GLU A 33 13.92 17.95 4.50
CA GLU A 33 14.17 16.87 3.53
C GLU A 33 13.63 15.53 4.05
N ARG A 34 13.74 15.29 5.36
CA ARG A 34 13.17 14.09 6.00
C ARG A 34 11.64 14.09 5.94
N GLU A 35 11.00 15.25 6.13
CA GLU A 35 9.55 15.39 5.99
C GLU A 35 9.10 15.18 4.55
N HIS A 36 9.85 15.71 3.57
CA HIS A 36 9.59 15.48 2.16
C HIS A 36 9.72 13.99 1.78
N GLN A 37 10.78 13.30 2.22
CA GLN A 37 10.93 11.85 1.99
C GLN A 37 9.78 11.04 2.62
N ARG A 38 9.34 11.40 3.83
CA ARG A 38 8.18 10.78 4.48
C ARG A 38 6.89 11.03 3.71
N TYR A 39 6.73 12.23 3.18
CA TYR A 39 5.59 12.59 2.34
C TYR A 39 5.57 11.75 1.06
N CYS A 40 6.69 11.66 0.33
CA CYS A 40 6.79 10.82 -0.87
C CYS A 40 6.48 9.34 -0.56
N ALA A 41 7.06 8.79 0.51
CA ALA A 41 6.79 7.43 0.94
C ALA A 41 5.29 7.21 1.28
N LYS A 42 4.64 8.20 1.88
CA LYS A 42 3.21 8.15 2.18
C LYS A 42 2.37 8.13 0.90
N ILE A 43 2.66 9.01 -0.07
CA ILE A 43 1.91 9.10 -1.33
C ILE A 43 1.97 7.77 -2.11
N VAL A 44 3.17 7.18 -2.22
CA VAL A 44 3.35 5.86 -2.85
C VAL A 44 2.53 4.80 -2.12
N LYS A 45 2.62 4.75 -0.78
CA LYS A 45 1.89 3.79 0.03
C LYS A 45 0.36 3.94 -0.10
N ASP A 46 -0.13 5.17 -0.16
CA ASP A 46 -1.57 5.46 -0.29
C ASP A 46 -2.11 4.96 -1.64
N TYR A 47 -1.38 5.19 -2.74
CA TYR A 47 -1.73 4.66 -4.06
C TYR A 47 -1.76 3.12 -4.08
N GLU A 48 -0.72 2.47 -3.55
CA GLU A 48 -0.65 1.01 -3.51
C GLU A 48 -1.77 0.40 -2.65
N THR A 49 -2.04 1.02 -1.51
CA THR A 49 -3.06 0.55 -0.56
C THR A 49 -4.45 0.70 -1.16
N THR A 50 -4.78 1.87 -1.71
CA THR A 50 -6.08 2.10 -2.35
C THR A 50 -6.29 1.22 -3.57
N GLY A 51 -5.25 1.00 -4.39
CA GLY A 51 -5.33 0.10 -5.55
C GLY A 51 -5.56 -1.37 -5.14
N ARG A 52 -4.97 -1.82 -4.03
CA ARG A 52 -5.21 -3.16 -3.47
C ARG A 52 -6.65 -3.31 -3.00
N ILE A 53 -7.18 -2.33 -2.27
CA ILE A 53 -8.56 -2.32 -1.77
C ILE A 53 -9.54 -2.34 -2.94
N TYR A 54 -9.33 -1.48 -3.95
CA TYR A 54 -10.16 -1.47 -5.15
C TYR A 54 -10.19 -2.83 -5.84
N ARG A 55 -9.02 -3.46 -6.08
CA ARG A 55 -8.96 -4.80 -6.70
C ARG A 55 -9.66 -5.87 -5.86
N ASP A 56 -9.54 -5.82 -4.53
CA ASP A 56 -10.21 -6.76 -3.64
C ASP A 56 -11.73 -6.57 -3.68
N TYR A 57 -12.21 -5.34 -3.60
CA TYR A 57 -13.64 -5.02 -3.63
C TYR A 57 -14.26 -5.32 -4.99
N HIS A 58 -13.58 -4.96 -6.07
CA HIS A 58 -14.01 -5.31 -7.43
C HIS A 58 -14.15 -6.82 -7.61
N LYS A 59 -13.26 -7.63 -7.00
CA LYS A 59 -13.37 -9.10 -7.05
C LYS A 59 -14.49 -9.66 -6.17
N ARG A 60 -14.73 -9.06 -5.00
CA ARG A 60 -15.73 -9.57 -4.02
C ARG A 60 -17.16 -9.14 -4.32
N TYR A 61 -17.34 -7.87 -4.69
CA TYR A 61 -18.65 -7.24 -4.80
C TYR A 61 -19.02 -6.87 -6.25
N GLY A 62 -18.03 -6.86 -7.16
CA GLY A 62 -18.22 -6.49 -8.56
C GLY A 62 -18.07 -4.98 -8.80
N PRO A 63 -18.05 -4.56 -10.08
CA PRO A 63 -17.72 -3.20 -10.49
C PRO A 63 -18.75 -2.14 -10.06
N ASN A 64 -20.03 -2.53 -9.93
CA ASN A 64 -21.14 -1.60 -9.67
C ASN A 64 -21.54 -1.52 -8.19
N ASP A 65 -20.83 -2.22 -7.31
CA ASP A 65 -21.06 -2.13 -5.87
C ASP A 65 -20.61 -0.76 -5.32
N ALA A 66 -21.36 -0.24 -4.34
CA ALA A 66 -21.08 1.08 -3.76
C ALA A 66 -19.68 1.18 -3.14
N LEU A 67 -19.20 0.12 -2.48
CA LEU A 67 -17.87 0.09 -1.89
C LEU A 67 -16.80 0.01 -2.96
N THR A 68 -17.03 -0.75 -4.04
CA THR A 68 -16.11 -0.81 -5.18
C THR A 68 -15.98 0.55 -5.86
N ILE A 69 -17.09 1.25 -6.09
CA ILE A 69 -17.10 2.59 -6.70
C ILE A 69 -16.36 3.59 -5.80
N GLN A 70 -16.60 3.54 -4.49
CA GLN A 70 -15.88 4.39 -3.53
C GLN A 70 -14.38 4.08 -3.51
N ALA A 71 -14.00 2.80 -3.53
CA ALA A 71 -12.61 2.38 -3.57
C ALA A 71 -11.92 2.81 -4.88
N ALA A 72 -12.62 2.76 -6.01
CA ALA A 72 -12.13 3.26 -7.29
C ALA A 72 -11.86 4.78 -7.21
N SER A 73 -12.81 5.57 -6.70
CA SER A 73 -12.64 7.02 -6.52
C SER A 73 -11.45 7.37 -5.61
N ASN A 74 -11.28 6.62 -4.51
CA ASN A 74 -10.13 6.80 -3.62
C ASN A 74 -8.80 6.45 -4.30
N HIS A 75 -8.78 5.40 -5.11
CA HIS A 75 -7.60 5.03 -5.87
C HIS A 75 -7.24 6.09 -6.91
N SER A 76 -8.21 6.62 -7.66
CA SER A 76 -7.97 7.70 -8.62
C SER A 76 -7.37 8.93 -7.95
N ARG A 77 -7.94 9.36 -6.82
CA ARG A 77 -7.38 10.49 -6.05
C ARG A 77 -5.95 10.25 -5.58
N ALA A 78 -5.62 9.03 -5.17
CA ALA A 78 -4.27 8.67 -4.76
C ALA A 78 -3.31 8.61 -5.97
N ALA A 79 -3.80 8.20 -7.14
CA ALA A 79 -3.05 8.19 -8.40
C ALA A 79 -2.73 9.63 -8.84
N ASP A 80 -3.71 10.53 -8.80
CA ASP A 80 -3.51 11.94 -9.12
C ASP A 80 -2.49 12.58 -8.18
N ALA A 81 -2.57 12.26 -6.88
CA ALA A 81 -1.62 12.75 -5.89
C ALA A 81 -0.21 12.19 -6.08
N TRP A 82 -0.06 10.93 -6.53
CA TRP A 82 1.23 10.38 -6.93
C TRP A 82 1.78 11.14 -8.13
N VAL A 83 1.02 11.20 -9.23
CA VAL A 83 1.49 11.79 -10.49
C VAL A 83 1.81 13.29 -10.34
N SER A 84 1.15 13.97 -9.41
CA SER A 84 1.38 15.39 -9.13
C SER A 84 2.42 15.64 -8.02
N ALA A 85 2.88 14.61 -7.32
CA ALA A 85 3.91 14.79 -6.31
C ALA A 85 5.27 14.99 -6.98
N ASP A 86 6.06 15.94 -6.48
CA ASP A 86 7.45 16.14 -6.90
C ASP A 86 8.37 15.15 -6.17
N CYS A 87 8.04 13.88 -6.38
CA CYS A 87 8.65 12.66 -5.88
C CYS A 87 8.87 11.74 -7.09
#